data_AF-A0A921FVP2-F1
#
_entry.id   AF-A0A921FVP2-F1
#
_cell.length_a   1.000
_cell.length_b   1.000
_cell.length_c   1.000
_cell.angle_alpha   90.00
_cell.angle_beta   90.00
_cell.angle_gamma   90.00
#
_symmetry.space_group_name_H-M   'P 1'
#
loop_
_entity.id
_entity.type
_entity.pdbx_description
1 polymer ?
#
loop_
_entity_poly.entity_id
_entity_poly.type
_entity_poly.pdbx_seq_one_letter_code
_entity_poly.pdbx_strand_id
1 'polypeptide(L)' 'MGLLAAAIAIGLGALGAGIGNGLIVSKTVEGIARQPESRGVLQTTMFIGVALVEAVPIIAVVVAFIVMNK' A
#
# COMPACT_ATOMS: atom_id res chain seq x y z
N MET A 1 10.38 25.22 -1.10
CA MET A 1 10.66 23.97 -0.33
C MET A 1 9.43 23.06 -0.17
N GLY A 2 8.19 23.57 -0.11
CA GLY A 2 6.99 22.73 0.07
C GLY A 2 6.76 21.68 -1.03
N LEU A 3 7.01 22.01 -2.30
CA LEU A 3 6.89 21.06 -3.42
C LEU A 3 7.86 19.87 -3.30
N LEU A 4 9.12 20.13 -2.92
CA LEU A 4 10.12 19.08 -2.75
C LEU A 4 9.76 18.16 -1.57
N ALA A 5 9.32 18.74 -0.45
CA ALA A 5 8.88 17.99 0.72
C ALA A 5 7.66 17.11 0.40
N ALA A 6 6.68 17.64 -0.33
CA ALA A 6 5.51 16.90 -0.78
C ALA A 6 5.88 15.75 -1.73
N ALA A 7 6.76 16.00 -2.71
CA ALA A 7 7.24 14.99 -3.64
C ALA A 7 7.97 13.84 -2.92
N ILE A 8 8.80 14.15 -1.92
CA ILE A 8 9.51 13.14 -1.12
C ILE A 8 8.53 12.33 -0.27
N ALA A 9 7.59 13.00 0.42
CA ALA A 9 6.61 12.32 1.27
C ALA A 9 5.74 11.35 0.46
N ILE A 10 5.19 11.80 -0.67
CA ILE A 10 4.38 10.96 -1.56
C ILE A 10 5.24 9.86 -2.19
N GLY A 11 6.43 10.18 -2.68
CA GLY A 11 7.31 9.23 -3.35
C GLY A 11 7.74 8.07 -2.45
N LEU A 12 8.13 8.37 -1.20
CA LEU A 12 8.49 7.33 -0.23
C LEU A 12 7.27 6.51 0.22
N GLY A 13 6.12 7.16 0.41
CA GLY A 13 4.86 6.47 0.72
C GLY A 13 4.47 5.49 -0.39
N ALA A 14 4.49 5.95 -1.64
CA ALA A 14 4.17 5.13 -2.81
C ALA A 14 5.15 3.96 -2.99
N LEU A 15 6.45 4.17 -2.73
CA LEU A 15 7.45 3.12 -2.80
C LEU A 15 7.17 2.01 -1.75
N GLY A 16 6.90 2.41 -0.51
CA GLY A 16 6.55 1.46 0.55
C GLY A 16 5.27 0.69 0.24
N ALA A 17 4.23 1.38 -0.25
CA ALA A 17 2.97 0.78 -0.66
C ALA A 17 3.16 -0.25 -1.78
N GLY A 18 3.90 0.13 -2.83
CA GLY A 18 4.16 -0.71 -3.98
C GLY A 18 4.88 -2.02 -3.61
N ILE A 19 5.90 -1.93 -2.76
CA ILE A 19 6.62 -3.10 -2.26
C ILE A 19 5.70 -3.96 -1.38
N GLY A 20 5.00 -3.36 -0.42
CA GLY A 20 4.10 -4.08 0.49
C GLY A 20 2.98 -4.82 -0.24
N ASN A 21 2.28 -4.13 -1.15
CA ASN A 21 1.21 -4.71 -1.96
C ASN A 21 1.75 -5.80 -2.89
N GLY A 22 2.90 -5.59 -3.53
CA GLY A 22 3.53 -6.60 -4.37
C GLY A 22 3.82 -7.91 -3.62
N LEU A 23 4.32 -7.80 -2.38
CA LEU A 23 4.57 -8.96 -1.53
C LEU A 23 3.27 -9.65 -1.09
N ILE A 24 2.26 -8.89 -0.64
CA ILE A 24 0.98 -9.44 -0.20
C ILE A 24 0.26 -10.15 -1.36
N VAL A 25 0.17 -9.51 -2.52
CA VAL A 25 -0.52 -10.07 -3.69
C VAL A 25 0.23 -11.30 -4.23
N SER A 26 1.55 -11.25 -4.35
CA SER A 26 2.33 -12.40 -4.82
C SER A 26 2.16 -13.62 -3.91
N LYS A 27 2.22 -13.45 -2.58
CA LYS A 27 1.97 -14.53 -1.62
C LYS A 27 0.54 -15.04 -1.62
N THR A 28 -0.43 -14.16 -1.88
CA THR A 28 -1.82 -14.57 -2.07
C THR A 28 -1.97 -15.45 -3.30
N VAL A 29 -1.35 -15.07 -4.43
CA VAL A 29 -1.37 -15.86 -5.68
C VAL A 29 -0.66 -17.20 -5.49
N GLU A 30 0.51 -17.24 -4.85
CA GLU A 30 1.19 -18.48 -4.49
C GLU A 30 0.31 -19.39 -3.62
N GLY A 31 -0.38 -18.82 -2.63
CA GLY A 31 -1.29 -19.55 -1.75
C GLY A 31 -2.49 -20.14 -2.50
N ILE A 32 -3.11 -19.36 -3.39
CA ILE A 32 -4.23 -19.83 -4.24
C ILE A 32 -3.77 -20.93 -5.19
N ALA A 33 -2.57 -20.80 -5.77
CA ALA A 33 -2.01 -21.82 -6.66
C ALA A 33 -1.76 -23.16 -5.94
N ARG A 34 -1.36 -23.12 -4.66
CA ARG A 34 -1.19 -24.32 -3.83
C ARG A 34 -2.52 -24.90 -3.35
N GLN A 35 -3.50 -24.04 -3.03
CA GLN A 35 -4.78 -24.46 -2.48
C GLN A 35 -5.94 -23.60 -3.03
N PRO A 36 -6.53 -23.99 -4.19
CA PRO A 36 -7.56 -23.22 -4.87
C PRO A 36 -8.86 -23.03 -4.07
N GLU A 37 -9.24 -24.01 -3.24
CA GLU A 37 -10.43 -23.96 -2.39
C GLU A 37 -10.36 -22.87 -1.31
N SER A 38 -9.15 -22.45 -0.93
CA SER A 38 -8.91 -21.40 0.06
C SER A 38 -8.95 -19.98 -0.53
N ARG A 39 -9.25 -19.83 -1.83
CA ARG A 39 -9.19 -18.54 -2.55
C ARG A 39 -9.96 -17.42 -1.87
N GLY A 40 -11.20 -17.67 -1.42
CA GLY A 40 -12.03 -16.64 -0.80
C GLY A 40 -11.43 -16.09 0.49
N VAL A 41 -10.92 -16.98 1.36
CA VAL A 41 -10.27 -16.60 2.62
C VAL A 41 -8.96 -15.87 2.35
N LEU A 42 -8.14 -16.38 1.42
CA LEU A 42 -6.87 -15.74 1.05
C LEU A 42 -7.07 -14.33 0.47
N GLN A 43 -8.06 -14.13 -0.41
CA GLN A 43 -8.39 -12.80 -0.93
C GLN A 43 -8.90 -11.85 0.16
N THR A 44 -9.69 -12.35 1.10
CA THR A 44 -10.17 -11.54 2.24
C THR A 44 -8.99 -11.04 3.08
N THR A 45 -8.09 -11.94 3.46
CA THR A 45 -6.86 -11.60 4.20
C THR A 45 -5.95 -10.67 3.40
N MET A 46 -5.83 -10.88 2.08
CA MET A 46 -5.08 -10.01 1.17
C MET A 46 -5.63 -8.59 1.22
N PHE A 47 -6.94 -8.39 1.07
CA PHE A 47 -7.53 -7.05 1.09
C PHE A 47 -7.38 -6.34 2.45
N ILE A 48 -7.48 -7.08 3.56
CA ILE A 48 -7.18 -6.53 4.88
C ILE A 48 -5.71 -6.08 4.96
N GLY A 49 -4.78 -6.92 4.49
CA GLY A 49 -3.36 -6.58 4.43
C GLY A 49 -3.07 -5.36 3.57
N VAL A 50 -3.66 -5.28 2.37
CA VAL A 50 -3.54 -4.11 1.47
C VAL A 50 -4.08 -2.85 2.16
N ALA A 51 -5.24 -2.93 2.80
CA ALA A 51 -5.81 -1.78 3.52
C ALA A 51 -4.89 -1.26 4.63
N LEU A 52 -4.21 -2.17 5.34
CA LEU A 52 -3.21 -1.81 6.36
C LEU A 52 -1.96 -1.18 5.75
N VAL A 53 -1.47 -1.71 4.62
CA VAL A 53 -0.33 -1.14 3.89
C VAL A 53 -0.63 0.27 3.40
N GLU A 54 -1.85 0.52 2.91
CA GLU A 54 -2.27 1.82 2.37
C GLU A 54 -2.50 2.91 3.42
N ALA A 55 -2.60 2.56 4.72
CA ALA A 55 -2.85 3.54 5.77
C ALA A 55 -1.74 4.62 5.86
N VAL A 56 -0.47 4.23 5.77
CA VAL A 56 0.67 5.15 5.86
C VAL A 56 0.83 6.01 4.58
N PRO A 57 0.76 5.45 3.36
CA PRO A 57 0.74 6.23 2.12
C PRO A 57 -0.38 7.28 2.06
N ILE A 58 -1.59 6.93 2.49
CA ILE A 58 -2.71 7.88 2.54
C ILE A 58 -2.39 9.05 3.48
N ILE A 59 -1.83 8.78 4.66
CA ILE A 59 -1.39 9.84 5.59
C ILE A 59 -0.30 10.70 4.95
N ALA A 60 0.66 10.12 4.23
CA ALA A 60 1.72 10.86 3.55
C ALA A 60 1.16 11.82 2.48
N VAL A 61 0.13 11.40 1.74
CA VAL A 61 -0.59 12.26 0.77
C VAL A 61 -1.30 13.42 1.48
N VAL A 62 -1.96 13.16 2.61
CA VAL A 62 -2.62 14.21 3.41
C VAL A 62 -1.60 15.25 3.90
N VAL A 63 -0.46 14.79 4.44
CA VAL A 63 0.62 15.68 4.89
C VAL A 63 1.19 16.50 3.72
N ALA A 64 1.36 15.88 2.55
CA ALA A 64 1.83 16.57 1.35
C ALA A 64 0.88 17.71 0.93
N PHE A 65 -0.44 17.48 0.95
CA PHE A 65 -1.43 18.54 0.69
C PHE A 65 -1.35 19.69 1.70
N ILE A 66 -1.18 19.38 2.98
CA ILE A 66 -1.04 20.40 4.04
C ILE A 66 0.23 21.24 3.81
N VAL A 67 1.34 20.62 3.41
CA VAL A 67 2.62 21.32 3.18
C VAL A 67 2.61 22.12 1.87
N MET A 68 1.87 21.68 0.86
CA MET A 68 1.71 22.41 -0.40
C MET A 68 0.77 23.63 -0.29
N ASN A 69 -0.24 23.56 0.58
CA ASN A 69 -1.24 24.61 0.78
C ASN A 69 -0.92 25.56 1.95
N LYS A 70 0.33 25.57 2.40
CA LYS A 70 0.89 26.55 3.34
C LYS A 70 1.53 27.71 2.60
#